data_AF-A0A0V0GG37-F1
#
_entry.id   AF-A0A0V0GG37-F1
#
_cell.length_a   1.000
_cell.length_b   1.000
_cell.length_c   1.000
_cell.angle_alpha   90.00
_cell.angle_beta   90.00
_cell.angle_gamma   90.00
#
_symmetry.space_group_name_H-M   'P 1'
#
loop_
_entity.id
_entity.type
_entity.pdbx_description
1 polymer ?
#
loop_
_entity_poly.entity_id
_entity_poly.type
_entity_poly.pdbx_seq_one_letter_code
_entity_poly.pdbx_strand_id
1 'polypeptide(L)'
;SSFTFVPAACAFGSAWTHWHRVFASTKAFSFIDYMIRLPAYGAVIGAWFGAWPMPLDWERPWQEWPICVSYGAMAGYLMGLVASSVCIIFRNRR
;
A
#
# COMPACT_ATOMS: atom_id res chain seq x y z
N SER A 1 -7.37 -3.83 -5.17
CA SER A 1 -7.67 -2.52 -5.78
C SER A 1 -8.09 -1.46 -4.76
N SER A 2 -9.00 -1.79 -3.83
CA SER A 2 -9.50 -0.81 -2.85
C SER A 2 -8.43 -0.31 -1.87
N PHE A 3 -7.52 -1.17 -1.40
CA PHE A 3 -6.49 -0.79 -0.40
C PHE A 3 -5.48 0.26 -0.89
N THR A 4 -5.24 0.36 -2.20
CA THR A 4 -4.36 1.40 -2.77
C THR A 4 -5.13 2.67 -3.09
N PHE A 5 -6.38 2.54 -3.56
CA PHE A 5 -7.15 3.66 -4.09
C PHE A 5 -7.95 4.42 -3.02
N VAL A 6 -8.49 3.73 -2.02
CA VAL A 6 -9.32 4.32 -0.96
C VAL A 6 -8.56 5.35 -0.12
N PRO A 7 -7.38 5.08 0.46
CA PRO A 7 -6.65 6.09 1.22
C PRO A 7 -6.21 7.28 0.36
N ALA A 8 -5.84 7.05 -0.91
CA ALA A 8 -5.52 8.12 -1.84
C ALA A 8 -6.75 9.00 -2.16
N ALA A 9 -7.90 8.39 -2.41
CA ALA A 9 -9.15 9.10 -2.70
C ALA A 9 -9.67 9.88 -1.47
N CYS A 10 -9.59 9.31 -0.26
CA CYS A 10 -10.01 9.97 0.98
C CYS A 10 -9.11 11.17 1.33
N ALA A 11 -7.81 11.11 1.03
CA ALA A 11 -6.89 12.19 1.36
C ALA A 11 -6.81 13.30 0.31
N PHE A 12 -6.95 12.98 -0.97
CA PHE A 12 -6.85 13.96 -2.07
C PHE A 12 -8.21 14.48 -2.56
N GLY A 13 -9.31 13.75 -2.31
CA GLY A 13 -10.67 14.18 -2.66
C GLY A 13 -10.87 14.54 -4.14
N SER A 14 -11.89 15.34 -4.44
CA SER A 14 -12.29 15.77 -5.78
C SER A 14 -11.38 16.84 -6.42
N ALA A 15 -10.29 17.25 -5.77
CA ALA A 15 -9.46 18.33 -6.25
C ALA A 15 -8.44 17.83 -7.30
N TRP A 16 -8.81 17.96 -8.58
CA TRP A 16 -8.01 17.55 -9.75
C TRP A 16 -6.57 18.11 -9.75
N THR A 17 -6.37 19.30 -9.19
CA THR A 17 -5.06 19.96 -9.07
C THR A 17 -4.08 19.22 -8.15
N HIS A 18 -4.56 18.44 -7.17
CA HIS A 18 -3.71 17.64 -6.29
C HIS A 18 -3.25 16.33 -6.94
N TRP A 19 -4.07 15.72 -7.78
CA TRP A 19 -3.73 14.49 -8.51
C TRP A 19 -2.52 14.68 -9.44
N HIS A 20 -2.46 15.81 -10.15
CA HIS A 20 -1.30 16.14 -11.00
C HIS A 20 -0.01 16.29 -10.20
N ARG A 21 -0.05 16.79 -8.95
CA ARG A 21 1.13 16.86 -8.08
C ARG A 21 1.62 15.50 -7.62
N VAL A 22 0.72 14.58 -7.31
CA VAL A 22 1.07 13.21 -6.87
C VAL A 22 1.75 12.42 -8.01
N PHE A 23 1.31 12.63 -9.26
CA PHE A 23 1.88 11.94 -10.41
C PHE A 23 3.08 12.66 -11.07
N ALA A 24 3.16 14.00 -11.02
CA ALA A 24 4.21 14.78 -11.70
C ALA A 24 5.28 15.38 -10.77
N SER A 25 5.07 15.45 -9.45
CA SER A 25 6.03 16.08 -8.51
C SER A 25 6.57 15.07 -7.50
N THR A 26 7.84 14.72 -7.63
CA THR A 26 8.55 13.74 -6.78
C THR A 26 8.87 14.25 -5.36
N LYS A 27 8.58 15.53 -5.05
CA LYS A 27 8.85 16.10 -3.73
C LYS A 27 7.67 15.87 -2.78
N ALA A 28 7.76 14.82 -1.97
CA ALA A 28 6.86 14.58 -0.84
C ALA A 28 7.10 15.63 0.26
N PHE A 29 6.23 16.64 0.33
CA PHE A 29 6.37 17.72 1.31
C PHE A 29 5.53 17.47 2.58
N SER A 30 4.50 16.62 2.54
CA SER A 30 3.55 16.46 3.67
C SER A 30 3.58 15.08 4.32
N PHE A 31 3.27 15.04 5.62
CA PHE A 31 3.01 13.81 6.40
C PHE A 31 2.02 12.88 5.70
N ILE A 32 1.01 13.45 5.06
CA ILE A 32 -0.06 12.71 4.36
C ILE A 32 0.47 11.92 3.15
N ASP A 33 1.49 12.43 2.45
CA ASP A 33 2.08 11.73 1.30
C ASP A 33 2.74 10.41 1.73
N TYR A 34 3.42 10.40 2.89
CA TYR A 34 4.03 9.19 3.45
C TYR A 34 2.97 8.18 3.89
N MET A 35 1.89 8.66 4.52
CA MET A 35 0.77 7.81 4.98
C MET A 35 0.04 7.08 3.87
N ILE A 36 0.02 7.62 2.65
CA ILE A 36 -0.67 6.99 1.52
C ILE A 36 0.30 6.10 0.75
N ARG A 37 1.54 6.57 0.57
CA ARG A 37 2.50 5.93 -0.34
C ARG A 37 3.11 4.65 0.24
N LEU A 38 3.44 4.64 1.54
CA LEU A 38 4.04 3.47 2.18
C LEU A 38 3.08 2.26 2.27
N PRO A 39 1.81 2.41 2.67
CA PRO A 39 0.83 1.32 2.61
C PRO A 39 0.53 0.86 1.18
N ALA A 40 0.47 1.78 0.21
CA ALA A 40 0.21 1.43 -1.17
C ALA A 40 1.33 0.56 -1.77
N TYR A 41 2.60 0.94 -1.56
CA TYR A 41 3.73 0.10 -1.97
C TYR A 41 3.80 -1.21 -1.18
N GLY A 42 3.52 -1.16 0.13
CA GLY A 42 3.43 -2.35 0.97
C GLY A 42 2.39 -3.36 0.45
N ALA A 43 1.22 -2.89 0.03
CA ALA A 43 0.17 -3.73 -0.54
C ALA A 43 0.61 -4.39 -1.87
N VAL A 44 1.29 -3.65 -2.75
CA VAL A 44 1.77 -4.20 -4.04
C VAL A 44 2.87 -5.24 -3.82
N ILE A 45 3.83 -4.94 -2.95
CA ILE A 45 4.92 -5.87 -2.60
C ILE A 45 4.34 -7.12 -1.91
N GLY A 46 3.42 -6.93 -0.97
CA GLY A 46 2.75 -8.03 -0.29
C GLY A 46 1.91 -8.90 -1.22
N ALA A 47 1.19 -8.30 -2.18
CA ALA A 47 0.46 -9.03 -3.21
C ALA A 47 1.40 -9.86 -4.10
N TRP A 48 2.56 -9.30 -4.47
CA TRP A 48 3.58 -9.99 -5.25
C TRP A 48 4.14 -11.21 -4.52
N PHE A 49 4.50 -11.07 -3.23
CA PHE A 49 4.91 -12.21 -2.41
C PHE A 49 3.78 -13.22 -2.18
N GLY A 50 2.53 -12.76 -2.06
CA GLY A 50 1.36 -13.62 -1.94
C GLY A 50 1.05 -14.44 -3.19
N ALA A 51 1.54 -14.03 -4.36
CA ALA A 51 1.42 -14.81 -5.60
C ALA A 51 2.40 -15.99 -5.66
N TRP A 52 3.49 -15.93 -4.89
CA TRP A 52 4.57 -16.91 -4.93
C TRP A 52 4.22 -18.35 -4.55
N PRO A 53 3.30 -18.61 -3.59
CA PRO A 53 2.87 -19.96 -3.33
C PRO A 53 2.07 -20.57 -4.48
N MET A 54 1.37 -19.80 -5.33
CA MET A 54 0.46 -20.36 -6.35
C MET A 54 1.09 -21.34 -7.34
N PRO A 55 2.30 -21.11 -7.91
CA PRO A 55 2.93 -22.05 -8.85
C PRO A 55 3.34 -23.39 -8.22
N LEU A 56 3.45 -23.47 -6.90
CA LEU A 56 3.78 -24.71 -6.17
C LEU A 56 2.51 -25.53 -5.87
N ASP A 57 1.40 -25.24 -6.58
CA ASP A 57 0.03 -25.72 -6.35
C ASP A 57 -0.02 -27.10 -5.68
N TRP A 58 -0.27 -27.09 -4.37
CA TRP A 58 -0.32 -28.31 -3.56
C TRP A 58 -1.77 -28.81 -3.45
N GLU A 59 -2.65 -28.38 -4.37
CA GLU A 59 -4.08 -28.70 -4.44
C GLU A 59 -4.79 -28.34 -3.12
N ARG A 60 -4.43 -27.19 -2.53
CA ARG A 60 -5.00 -26.73 -1.26
C ARG A 60 -6.00 -25.60 -1.49
N PRO A 61 -7.16 -25.62 -0.81
CA PRO A 61 -8.20 -24.62 -1.00
C PRO A 61 -7.76 -23.20 -0.58
N TRP A 62 -6.69 -23.05 0.21
CA TRP A 62 -6.13 -21.75 0.58
C TRP A 62 -5.20 -21.15 -0.49
N GLN A 63 -4.77 -21.95 -1.46
CA GLN A 63 -3.81 -21.59 -2.52
C GLN A 63 -4.51 -21.08 -3.80
N GLU A 64 -5.84 -21.18 -3.83
CA GLU A 64 -6.68 -20.70 -4.92
C GLU A 64 -6.49 -19.21 -5.20
N TRP A 65 -6.53 -18.84 -6.47
CA TRP A 65 -6.52 -17.43 -6.86
C TRP A 65 -7.91 -16.80 -6.61
N PRO A 66 -8.00 -15.61 -5.98
CA PRO A 66 -6.94 -14.68 -5.56
C PRO A 66 -6.64 -14.69 -4.05
N ILE A 67 -6.85 -15.81 -3.34
CA ILE A 67 -6.82 -15.87 -1.87
C ILE A 67 -5.44 -15.51 -1.31
N CYS A 68 -4.37 -16.19 -1.73
CA CYS A 68 -3.01 -15.92 -1.23
C CYS A 68 -2.54 -14.49 -1.55
N VAL A 69 -2.86 -13.99 -2.75
CA VAL A 69 -2.52 -12.63 -3.19
C VAL A 69 -3.26 -11.59 -2.36
N SER A 70 -4.52 -11.83 -2.03
CA SER A 70 -5.35 -10.92 -1.22
C SER A 70 -4.83 -10.83 0.22
N TYR A 71 -4.51 -11.97 0.85
CA TYR A 71 -3.90 -11.99 2.17
C TYR A 71 -2.52 -11.32 2.19
N GLY A 72 -1.69 -11.59 1.17
CA GLY A 72 -0.40 -10.92 1.00
C GLY A 72 -0.55 -9.41 0.88
N ALA A 73 -1.50 -8.93 0.07
CA ALA A 73 -1.80 -7.51 -0.08
C ALA A 73 -2.26 -6.86 1.22
N MET A 74 -3.14 -7.53 1.98
CA MET A 74 -3.63 -7.05 3.28
C MET A 74 -2.50 -6.96 4.31
N ALA A 75 -1.68 -8.02 4.42
CA ALA A 75 -0.53 -8.03 5.31
C ALA A 75 0.48 -6.93 4.95
N GLY A 76 0.82 -6.79 3.66
CA GLY A 76 1.72 -5.76 3.17
C GLY A 76 1.19 -4.34 3.41
N TYR A 77 -0.12 -4.12 3.25
CA TYR A 77 -0.76 -2.84 3.56
C TYR A 77 -0.66 -2.48 5.05
N LEU A 78 -0.93 -3.44 5.93
CA LEU A 78 -0.81 -3.27 7.39
C LEU A 78 0.63 -2.94 7.79
N MET A 79 1.61 -3.67 7.23
CA MET A 79 3.03 -3.39 7.46
C MET A 79 3.41 -1.98 6.98
N GLY A 80 2.90 -1.55 5.83
CA GLY A 80 3.14 -0.20 5.30
C GLY A 80 2.51 0.91 6.17
N LEU A 81 1.36 0.66 6.81
CA LEU A 81 0.76 1.59 7.79
C LEU A 81 1.63 1.73 9.04
N VAL A 82 2.11 0.62 9.59
CA VAL A 82 3.02 0.61 10.74
C VAL A 82 4.33 1.29 10.39
N ALA A 83 4.92 0.95 9.24
CA ALA A 83 6.15 1.59 8.77
C ALA A 83 5.96 3.11 8.60
N SER A 84 4.83 3.55 8.03
CA SER A 84 4.53 4.97 7.87
C SER A 84 4.43 5.70 9.20
N SER A 85 3.67 5.16 10.14
CA SER A 85 3.49 5.76 11.46
C SER A 85 4.81 5.83 12.23
N VAL A 86 5.60 4.76 12.20
CA VAL A 86 6.96 4.73 12.77
C VAL A 86 7.87 5.78 12.12
N CYS A 87 7.90 5.84 10.79
CA CYS A 87 8.75 6.78 10.06
C CYS A 87 8.40 8.24 10.39
N ILE A 88 7.12 8.55 10.58
CA ILE A 88 6.71 9.89 10.98
C ILE A 88 7.13 10.17 12.42
N ILE A 89 6.89 9.25 13.35
CA ILE A 89 7.29 9.43 14.75
C ILE A 89 8.80 9.70 14.82
N PHE A 90 9.61 8.94 14.09
CA PHE A 90 11.05 9.19 14.00
C PHE A 90 11.39 10.56 13.40
N ARG A 91 10.66 11.00 12.36
CA ARG A 91 10.88 12.30 11.73
C ARG A 91 10.47 13.47 12.62
N ASN A 92 9.44 13.30 13.45
CA ASN A 92 8.98 14.32 14.41
C ASN A 92 9.87 14.42 15.67
N ARG A 93 10.75 13.43 15.87
CA ARG A 93 11.71 13.39 16.99
C ARG A 93 13.08 13.99 16.62
N ARG A 94 13.30 14.36 15.36
CA ARG A 94 14.45 15.13 14.88
C ARG A 94 14.04 16.56 14.61
#